data_AF-B3SE45-F1
#
_entry.id   AF-B3SE45-F1
#
_cell.length_a   1.000
_cell.length_b   1.000
_cell.length_c   1.000
_cell.angle_alpha   90.00
_cell.angle_beta   90.00
_cell.angle_gamma   90.00
#
_symmetry.space_group_name_H-M   'P 1'
#
loop_
_entity.id
_entity.type
_entity.pdbx_description
1 polymer ?
#
loop_
_entity_poly.entity_id
_entity_poly.type
_entity_poly.pdbx_seq_one_letter_code
_entity_poly.pdbx_strand_id
1 'polypeptide(L)'
;LWRFPYLCYDNGGGAFLIPYLIFLFICGIPMIAMEMSIGQCFRSGPTTAYKKICPLFGGRIGYAQLLSTFLSGINYVVIFAWVLFFAIASFINPLPWTTCGNSWNTNSCFVRNGSETNMSGTSPSQEFFK
;
A
#
# COMPACT_ATOMS: atom_id res chain seq x y z
N LEU A 1 1.45 -2.64 -4.41
CA LEU A 1 1.23 -2.21 -5.80
C LEU A 1 1.99 -0.93 -6.15
N TRP A 2 1.76 0.20 -5.47
CA TRP A 2 2.46 1.46 -5.80
C TRP A 2 3.93 1.50 -5.34
N ARG A 3 4.26 0.89 -4.19
CA ARG A 3 5.56 1.09 -3.54
C ARG A 3 6.72 0.40 -4.29
N PHE A 4 6.52 -0.83 -4.76
CA PHE A 4 7.59 -1.55 -5.46
C PHE A 4 8.01 -0.89 -6.79
N PRO A 5 7.10 -0.55 -7.72
CA PRO A 5 7.47 0.15 -8.96
C PRO A 5 8.11 1.51 -8.70
N TYR A 6 7.59 2.27 -7.72
CA TYR A 6 8.15 3.56 -7.35
C TYR A 6 9.61 3.45 -6.89
N LEU A 7 9.91 2.52 -5.97
CA LEU A 7 11.27 2.31 -5.50
C LEU A 7 12.19 1.74 -6.60
N CYS A 8 11.69 0.82 -7.44
CA CYS A 8 12.48 0.31 -8.55
C CYS A 8 12.88 1.44 -9.49
N TYR A 9 11.94 2.31 -9.86
CA TYR A 9 12.22 3.43 -10.76
C TYR A 9 13.29 4.38 -10.19
N ASP A 10 13.17 4.74 -8.91
CA ASP A 10 14.10 5.66 -8.24
C ASP A 10 15.51 5.05 -8.04
N ASN A 11 15.59 3.73 -7.83
CA ASN A 11 16.85 3.03 -7.51
C ASN A 11 17.49 2.32 -8.74
N GLY A 12 17.39 2.92 -9.92
CA GLY A 12 18.07 2.40 -11.12
C GLY A 12 17.28 1.34 -11.90
N GLY A 13 15.95 1.34 -11.78
CA GLY A 13 15.03 0.52 -12.55
C GLY A 13 15.24 -0.98 -12.34
N GLY A 14 15.59 -1.67 -13.43
CA GLY A 14 15.80 -3.12 -13.44
C GLY A 14 17.00 -3.60 -12.62
N ALA A 15 18.01 -2.74 -12.39
CA ALA A 15 19.19 -3.11 -11.61
C ALA A 15 18.84 -3.37 -10.12
N PHE A 16 17.82 -2.70 -9.59
CA PHE A 16 17.32 -2.89 -8.23
C PHE A 16 16.77 -4.31 -7.99
N LEU A 17 16.40 -5.03 -9.06
CA LEU A 17 15.84 -6.37 -8.95
C LEU A 17 16.86 -7.39 -8.44
N ILE A 18 18.14 -7.22 -8.76
CA ILE A 18 19.23 -8.14 -8.38
C ILE A 18 19.39 -8.21 -6.85
N PRO A 19 19.65 -7.11 -6.12
CA PRO A 19 19.73 -7.15 -4.67
C PRO A 19 18.39 -7.53 -4.04
N TYR A 20 17.26 -7.10 -4.61
CA TYR A 20 15.93 -7.44 -4.10
C TYR A 20 15.71 -8.97 -4.06
N LEU A 21 16.05 -9.68 -5.14
CA LEU A 21 15.92 -11.13 -5.21
C LEU A 21 16.86 -11.84 -4.23
N ILE A 22 18.10 -11.37 -4.08
CA ILE A 22 19.07 -11.94 -3.13
C ILE A 22 18.52 -11.86 -1.70
N PHE A 23 18.06 -10.68 -1.26
CA PHE A 23 17.46 -10.51 0.07
C PHE A 23 16.16 -11.30 0.23
N LEU A 24 15.37 -11.44 -0.84
CA LEU A 24 14.15 -12.25 -0.80
C LEU A 24 14.45 -13.72 -0.51
N PHE A 25 15.41 -14.33 -1.21
CA PHE A 25 15.75 -15.74 -1.01
C PHE A 25 16.49 -16.00 0.30
N ILE A 26 17.39 -15.10 0.71
CA ILE A 26 18.23 -15.30 1.91
C ILE A 26 17.49 -14.94 3.21
N CYS A 27 16.67 -13.88 3.19
CA CYS A 27 16.01 -13.37 4.40
C CYS A 27 14.48 -13.47 4.33
N GLY A 28 13.87 -13.06 3.22
CA GLY A 28 12.42 -12.99 3.10
C GLY A 28 11.73 -14.35 3.22
N ILE A 29 12.11 -15.30 2.36
CA ILE A 29 11.51 -16.64 2.33
C ILE A 29 11.76 -17.38 3.66
N PRO A 30 13.00 -17.44 4.21
CA PRO A 30 13.23 -18.11 5.48
C PRO A 30 12.45 -17.50 6.64
N MET A 31 12.30 -16.17 6.69
CA MET A 31 11.53 -15.50 7.74
C MET A 31 10.04 -15.86 7.68
N ILE A 32 9.46 -15.88 6.48
CA ILE A 32 8.06 -16.28 6.29
C ILE A 32 7.86 -17.76 6.63
N ALA A 33 8.79 -18.63 6.20
CA ALA A 33 8.73 -20.05 6.53
C ALA A 33 8.83 -20.29 8.05
N MET A 34 9.70 -19.56 8.74
CA MET A 34 9.82 -19.61 10.20
C MET A 34 8.51 -19.18 10.88
N GLU A 35 7.92 -18.06 10.48
CA GLU A 35 6.66 -17.57 11.06
C GLU A 35 5.51 -18.56 10.81
N MET A 36 5.38 -19.09 9.59
CA MET A 36 4.39 -20.12 9.27
C MET A 36 4.59 -21.39 10.09
N SER A 37 5.83 -21.85 10.26
CA SER A 37 6.16 -23.04 11.06
C SER A 37 5.75 -22.84 12.52
N ILE A 38 6.07 -21.69 13.11
CA ILE A 38 5.66 -21.33 14.47
C ILE A 38 4.13 -21.31 14.59
N GLY A 39 3.43 -20.71 13.62
CA GLY A 39 1.97 -20.68 13.58
C GLY A 39 1.34 -22.08 13.58
N GLN A 40 1.89 -23.00 12.77
CA GLN A 40 1.43 -24.38 12.66
C GLN A 40 1.77 -25.23 13.90
N CYS A 41 2.95 -25.07 14.49
CA CYS A 41 3.39 -25.82 15.66
C CYS A 41 2.61 -25.44 16.93
N PHE A 42 2.40 -24.14 17.17
CA PHE A 42 1.79 -23.68 18.42
C PHE A 42 0.27 -23.51 18.33
N ARG A 43 -0.29 -23.36 17.11
CA ARG A 43 -1.73 -23.13 16.85
C ARG A 43 -2.35 -22.09 17.79
N SER A 44 -1.57 -21.10 18.16
CA SER A 44 -1.88 -20.11 19.17
C SER A 44 -1.56 -18.73 18.61
N GLY A 45 -2.22 -17.69 19.11
CA GLY A 45 -1.89 -16.30 18.75
C GLY A 45 -0.43 -15.94 19.07
N PRO A 46 0.12 -14.88 18.45
CA PRO A 46 1.55 -14.56 18.50
C PRO A 46 2.06 -14.34 19.93
N THR A 47 1.26 -13.69 20.81
CA THR A 47 1.60 -13.49 22.23
C THR A 47 1.83 -14.80 22.98
N THR A 48 0.93 -15.78 22.80
CA THR A 48 1.02 -17.08 23.45
C THR A 48 2.05 -17.99 22.78
N ALA A 49 2.20 -17.93 21.46
CA ALA A 49 3.18 -18.70 20.71
C ALA A 49 4.61 -18.33 21.13
N TYR A 50 4.96 -17.04 21.12
CA TYR A 50 6.29 -16.60 21.53
C TYR A 50 6.56 -16.84 23.02
N LYS A 51 5.55 -16.70 23.88
CA LYS A 51 5.68 -17.05 25.32
C LYS A 51 5.99 -18.53 25.54
N LYS A 52 5.43 -19.44 24.72
CA LYS A 52 5.72 -20.88 24.77
C LYS A 52 7.14 -21.22 24.30
N ILE A 53 7.72 -20.44 23.37
CA ILE A 53 9.10 -20.61 22.90
C ILE A 53 10.09 -20.13 23.95
N CYS A 54 9.92 -18.89 24.44
CA CYS A 54 10.82 -18.33 25.45
C CYS A 54 10.01 -17.45 26.43
N PRO A 55 9.80 -17.90 27.69
CA PRO A 55 8.91 -17.22 28.62
C PRO A 55 9.42 -15.84 29.08
N LEU A 56 10.72 -15.58 29.00
CA LEU A 56 11.34 -14.32 29.46
C LEU A 56 11.11 -13.15 28.49
N PHE A 57 11.27 -13.37 27.17
CA PHE A 57 11.20 -12.31 26.16
C PHE A 57 10.02 -12.46 25.18
N GLY A 58 9.49 -13.68 25.03
CA GLY A 58 8.50 -13.98 24.00
C GLY A 58 7.18 -13.25 24.17
N GLY A 59 6.74 -13.01 25.41
CA GLY A 59 5.52 -12.24 25.67
C GLY A 59 5.61 -10.81 25.10
N ARG A 60 6.72 -10.10 25.33
CA ARG A 60 6.92 -8.72 24.86
C ARG A 60 6.98 -8.62 23.34
N ILE A 61 7.60 -9.59 22.67
CA ILE A 61 7.67 -9.67 21.20
C ILE A 61 6.27 -9.83 20.59
N GLY A 62 5.45 -10.71 21.17
CA GLY A 62 4.07 -10.87 20.71
C GLY A 62 3.19 -9.64 20.90
N TYR A 63 3.38 -8.87 21.99
CA TYR A 63 2.69 -7.58 22.17
C TYR A 63 3.15 -6.52 21.16
N ALA A 64 4.45 -6.46 20.86
CA ALA A 64 5.00 -5.55 19.84
C ALA A 64 4.43 -5.87 18.44
N GLN A 65 4.29 -7.16 18.10
CA GLN A 65 3.65 -7.59 16.86
C GLN A 65 2.18 -7.19 16.81
N LEU A 66 1.43 -7.37 17.91
CA LEU A 66 0.02 -6.96 17.98
C LEU A 66 -0.15 -5.45 17.76
N LEU A 67 0.69 -4.63 18.42
CA LEU A 67 0.67 -3.18 18.28
C LEU A 67 1.02 -2.74 16.84
N SER A 68 2.03 -3.36 16.24
CA SER A 68 2.46 -3.05 14.87
C SER A 68 1.35 -3.34 13.85
N THR A 69 0.65 -4.48 14.00
CA THR A 69 -0.50 -4.82 13.15
C THR A 69 -1.66 -3.86 13.35
N PHE A 70 -1.93 -3.44 14.59
CA PHE A 70 -2.99 -2.48 14.89
C PHE A 70 -2.73 -1.11 14.23
N LEU A 71 -1.53 -0.55 14.41
CA LEU A 71 -1.14 0.72 13.80
C LEU A 71 -1.16 0.67 12.26
N SER A 72 -0.73 -0.46 11.70
CA SER A 72 -0.82 -0.69 10.25
C SER A 72 -2.28 -0.74 9.79
N GLY A 73 -3.15 -1.42 10.54
CA GLY A 73 -4.57 -1.54 10.25
C GLY A 73 -5.27 -0.19 10.11
N ILE A 74 -5.01 0.76 11.02
CA ILE A 74 -5.61 2.11 10.97
C ILE A 74 -5.31 2.80 9.62
N ASN A 75 -4.06 2.73 9.16
CA ASN A 75 -3.65 3.35 7.90
C ASN A 75 -4.29 2.65 6.68
N TYR A 76 -4.36 1.32 6.70
CA TYR A 76 -4.93 0.56 5.59
C TYR A 76 -6.45 0.70 5.46
N VAL A 77 -7.17 0.90 6.57
CA VAL A 77 -8.62 1.11 6.54
C VAL A 77 -8.97 2.39 5.78
N VAL A 78 -8.20 3.47 5.94
CA VAL A 78 -8.40 4.73 5.20
C VAL A 78 -8.21 4.53 3.70
N ILE A 79 -7.14 3.84 3.30
CA ILE A 79 -6.87 3.53 1.89
C ILE A 79 -8.01 2.66 1.32
N PHE A 80 -8.47 1.67 2.07
CA PHE A 80 -9.57 0.81 1.63
C PHE A 80 -10.86 1.60 1.42
N ALA A 81 -11.17 2.56 2.29
CA ALA A 81 -12.31 3.45 2.14
C ALA A 81 -12.23 4.26 0.83
N TRP A 82 -11.05 4.82 0.50
CA TRP A 82 -10.86 5.50 -0.78
C TRP A 82 -11.05 4.55 -1.96
N VAL A 83 -10.46 3.35 -1.94
CA VAL A 83 -10.64 2.38 -3.04
C VAL A 83 -12.11 2.04 -3.23
N LEU A 84 -12.86 1.83 -2.15
CA LEU A 84 -14.29 1.54 -2.23
C LEU A 84 -15.09 2.72 -2.79
N PHE A 85 -14.78 3.94 -2.36
CA PHE A 85 -15.40 5.16 -2.89
C PHE A 85 -15.17 5.30 -4.39
N PHE A 86 -13.92 5.17 -4.86
CA PHE A 86 -13.58 5.21 -6.28
C PHE A 86 -14.20 4.05 -7.06
N ALA A 87 -14.31 2.86 -6.47
CA ALA A 87 -14.97 1.72 -7.09
C ALA A 87 -16.46 1.97 -7.32
N ILE A 88 -17.16 2.55 -6.34
CA ILE A 88 -18.58 2.92 -6.48
C ILE A 88 -18.75 4.05 -7.51
N ALA A 89 -17.90 5.07 -7.44
CA ALA A 89 -17.92 6.20 -8.39
C ALA A 89 -17.61 5.78 -9.84
N SER A 90 -16.94 4.65 -10.04
CA SER A 90 -16.64 4.10 -11.37
C SER A 90 -17.88 3.61 -12.13
N PHE A 91 -19.00 3.37 -11.44
CA PHE A 91 -20.26 2.99 -12.10
C PHE A 91 -21.03 4.19 -12.68
N ILE A 92 -20.57 5.42 -12.44
CA ILE A 92 -21.18 6.65 -12.95
C ILE A 92 -20.62 6.95 -14.35
N ASN A 93 -21.53 7.16 -15.32
CA ASN A 93 -21.18 7.56 -16.69
C ASN A 93 -21.69 8.98 -16.97
N PRO A 94 -20.84 9.94 -17.39
CA PRO A 94 -19.38 9.84 -17.55
C PRO A 94 -18.63 9.78 -16.20
N LEU A 95 -17.41 9.23 -16.20
CA LEU A 95 -16.61 9.09 -14.99
C LEU A 95 -16.29 10.48 -14.40
N PRO A 96 -16.45 10.69 -13.08
CA PRO A 96 -16.37 12.02 -12.47
C PRO A 96 -14.99 12.69 -12.56
N TRP A 97 -13.91 11.91 -12.69
CA TRP A 97 -12.54 12.41 -12.84
C TRP A 97 -12.09 12.60 -14.30
N THR A 98 -13.00 12.53 -15.27
CA THR A 98 -12.68 12.75 -16.70
C THR A 98 -13.00 14.15 -17.19
N THR A 99 -13.89 14.88 -16.50
CA THR A 99 -14.40 16.17 -16.92
C THR A 99 -14.06 17.29 -15.92
N CYS A 100 -13.81 18.50 -16.45
CA CYS A 100 -13.59 19.69 -15.63
C CYS A 100 -14.88 20.42 -15.23
N GLY A 101 -16.07 19.95 -15.63
CA GLY A 101 -17.36 20.62 -15.38
C GLY A 101 -18.03 20.35 -14.04
N ASN A 102 -17.33 19.77 -13.06
CA ASN A 102 -17.90 19.42 -11.76
C ASN A 102 -17.73 20.54 -10.72
N SER A 103 -18.54 20.52 -9.66
CA SER A 103 -18.55 21.54 -8.60
C SER A 103 -17.26 21.62 -7.77
N TRP A 104 -16.47 20.55 -7.76
CA TRP A 104 -15.18 20.48 -7.04
C TRP A 104 -13.99 20.96 -7.86
N ASN A 105 -14.18 21.24 -9.16
CA ASN A 105 -13.07 21.65 -10.01
C ASN A 105 -12.79 23.15 -9.88
N THR A 106 -11.52 23.51 -9.95
CA THR A 106 -11.07 24.90 -9.96
C THR A 106 -10.94 25.44 -11.39
N ASN A 107 -10.84 26.76 -11.54
CA ASN A 107 -10.61 27.42 -12.83
C ASN A 107 -9.29 26.99 -13.52
N SER A 108 -8.38 26.32 -12.81
CA SER A 108 -7.13 25.76 -13.36
C SER A 108 -7.25 24.31 -13.85
N CYS A 109 -8.43 23.70 -13.80
CA CYS A 109 -8.66 22.35 -14.33
C CYS A 109 -8.57 22.35 -15.86
N PHE A 110 -7.78 21.44 -16.43
CA PHE A 110 -7.71 21.26 -17.88
C PHE A 110 -7.74 19.78 -18.27
N VAL A 111 -8.40 19.49 -19.39
CA VAL A 111 -8.39 18.16 -20.02
C VAL A 111 -7.41 18.21 -21.18
N ARG A 112 -6.39 17.34 -21.14
CA ARG A 112 -5.33 17.33 -22.16
C ARG A 112 -5.86 16.75 -23.49
N ASN A 113 -6.27 17.63 -24.39
CA ASN A 113 -6.51 17.30 -25.79
C ASN A 113 -5.20 17.47 -26.56
N GLY A 114 -4.82 16.50 -27.38
CA GLY A 114 -3.48 16.38 -27.99
C GLY A 114 -2.98 17.55 -28.86
N SER A 115 -3.74 18.63 -29.01
CA SER A 115 -3.35 19.84 -29.75
C SER A 115 -2.63 20.91 -28.94
N GLU A 116 -2.66 20.87 -27.60
CA GLU A 116 -2.11 21.95 -26.77
C GLU A 116 -1.10 21.42 -25.74
N THR A 117 0.20 21.63 -26.02
CA THR A 117 1.32 21.15 -25.21
C THR A 117 1.72 22.10 -24.08
N ASN A 118 1.24 23.34 -24.08
CA ASN A 118 1.61 24.39 -23.13
C ASN A 118 0.42 24.79 -22.24
N MET A 119 -0.04 23.87 -21.39
CA MET A 119 -1.03 24.17 -20.36
C MET A 119 -0.41 24.02 -18.97
N SER A 120 -0.39 25.12 -18.22
CA SER A 120 -0.07 25.16 -16.79
C SER A 120 -1.36 25.05 -15.97
N GLY A 121 -1.78 23.83 -15.64
CA GLY A 121 -2.98 23.59 -14.83
C GLY A 121 -2.93 22.25 -14.10
N THR A 122 -4.06 21.84 -13.52
CA THR A 122 -4.22 20.56 -12.83
C THR A 122 -5.15 19.63 -13.60
N SER A 123 -4.83 18.33 -13.62
CA SER A 123 -5.70 17.33 -14.25
C SER A 123 -6.98 17.11 -13.44
N PRO A 124 -8.13 16.78 -14.08
CA PRO A 124 -9.39 16.52 -13.37
C PRO A 124 -9.28 15.37 -12.37
N SER A 125 -8.46 14.36 -12.64
CA SER A 125 -8.19 13.26 -11.70
C SER A 125 -7.39 13.68 -10.47
N GLN A 126 -6.48 14.65 -10.63
CA GLN A 126 -5.72 15.19 -9.51
C GLN A 126 -6.58 16.08 -8.63
N GLU A 127 -7.52 16.84 -9.21
CA GLU A 127 -8.46 17.65 -8.43
C GLU A 127 -9.49 16.79 -7.71
N PHE A 128 -9.97 15.72 -8.33
CA PHE A 128 -10.90 14.80 -7.70
C PHE A 128 -10.29 14.02 -6.52
N PHE A 129 -8.97 13.77 -6.54
CA PHE A 129 -8.28 13.07 -5.45
C PHE A 129 -7.83 13.99 -4.31
N LYS A 130 -7.78 15.31 -4.53
CA LYS A 130 -7.44 16.29 -3.48
C LYS A 130 -8.49 16.31 -2.38
#